data_AF-A0A949DWK1-F1
#
_entry.id   AF-A0A949DWK1-F1
#
_cell.length_a   1.000
_cell.length_b   1.000
_cell.length_c   1.000
_cell.angle_alpha   90.00
_cell.angle_beta   90.00
_cell.angle_gamma   90.00
#
_symmetry.space_group_name_H-M   'P 1'
#
loop_
_entity.id
_entity.type
_entity.pdbx_description
1 polymer ?
#
loop_
_entity_poly.entity_id
_entity_poly.type
_entity_poly.pdbx_seq_one_letter_code
_entity_poly.pdbx_strand_id
1 'polypeptide(L)'
;MKNKTSVIPSKPFCHPERSRGISRECEVSAKGGFLKRTKRLPRNDKQFAFSIVEILVCIGVLSTIIFAVTRLFFVSQETAEIGKEKTKATALNLEYLEKTKNIQHADWNLLNNGRYIINEDGGILSLVSTTSGELVDNFTRYIDISPVYRNQNGDIVDSSGTLDLSTKKIAATCSWTGLHPSQITQSKYLTRYYDNLSWQQSTVSDFEGGQMDLVKITDPTINNGEIELLGGCQGGSPESLIYDDQLQNGWRTNCSGLGFWEWLLCKFLTFFSNGVISTNSADFTYNESSYSMKIQLYSPSSGSWRSWVKIFNYDEICTIGFRNLHFYAYNPTPDEIEIDVTAVYGQWDERTITIPPVTWTEISLDYEQIGEDYENNLEAIYFSKIMDHSDPTLIFYVDAMDLTGGVGGFFTEGTLISSVLDTNQSSAFNRISFSGQTFPNTLIGFQTAISENADGPWLYHGPAGTDLSDDLYTDSEGQGIYLGANIGRYFRYKAFLKSIDGQNTPILYDFSVNYSP
;
A
#
# COMPACT_ATOMS: atom_id res chain seq x y z
N MET A 1 -18.22 -69.89 38.89
CA MET A 1 -19.12 -71.05 38.63
C MET A 1 -20.20 -70.63 37.62
N LYS A 2 -21.03 -71.59 37.18
CA LYS A 2 -22.04 -71.52 36.09
C LYS A 2 -22.96 -70.28 36.02
N ASN A 3 -23.44 -69.99 34.79
CA ASN A 3 -24.75 -69.40 34.40
C ASN A 3 -24.96 -67.87 34.59
N LYS A 4 -25.75 -67.15 33.76
CA LYS A 4 -26.55 -67.50 32.55
C LYS A 4 -26.90 -66.25 31.67
N THR A 5 -27.12 -66.47 30.36
CA THR A 5 -28.07 -65.83 29.38
C THR A 5 -28.65 -64.41 29.63
N SER A 6 -28.88 -63.49 28.66
CA SER A 6 -29.15 -63.51 27.18
C SER A 6 -29.33 -62.02 26.70
N VAL A 7 -29.58 -61.51 25.47
CA VAL A 7 -29.82 -61.88 24.02
C VAL A 7 -29.67 -60.52 23.24
N ILE A 8 -29.11 -60.32 22.02
CA ILE A 8 -29.30 -60.86 20.63
C ILE A 8 -30.51 -60.24 19.88
N PRO A 9 -30.50 -60.02 18.53
CA PRO A 9 -29.45 -60.13 17.49
C PRO A 9 -28.86 -58.73 17.17
N SER A 10 -28.47 -58.22 15.97
CA SER A 10 -28.35 -58.60 14.53
C SER A 10 -27.49 -57.51 13.82
N LYS A 11 -26.93 -57.59 12.59
CA LYS A 11 -26.67 -58.63 11.56
C LYS A 11 -25.59 -58.05 10.60
N PRO A 12 -24.72 -58.86 9.97
CA PRO A 12 -24.74 -58.97 8.49
C PRO A 12 -24.54 -60.42 7.99
N PHE A 13 -24.18 -60.64 6.71
CA PHE A 13 -24.21 -61.94 6.01
C PHE A 13 -22.97 -62.18 5.12
N CYS A 14 -22.67 -63.44 4.74
CA CYS A 14 -21.46 -63.83 4.00
C CYS A 14 -21.68 -64.89 2.89
N HIS A 15 -20.78 -64.88 1.89
CA HIS A 15 -20.21 -65.91 0.99
C HIS A 15 -20.93 -67.25 0.58
N PRO A 16 -20.49 -67.90 -0.54
CA PRO A 16 -21.16 -69.08 -1.15
C PRO A 16 -20.62 -70.46 -0.69
N GLU A 17 -21.26 -71.54 -1.17
CA GLU A 17 -21.08 -72.94 -0.70
C GLU A 17 -20.65 -73.95 -1.80
N ARG A 18 -20.51 -75.25 -1.47
CA ARG A 18 -19.61 -76.22 -2.17
C ARG A 18 -19.92 -77.72 -1.94
N SER A 19 -20.14 -78.51 -3.01
CA SER A 19 -20.07 -80.00 -3.04
C SER A 19 -19.97 -80.52 -4.49
N ARG A 20 -19.22 -81.56 -4.92
CA ARG A 20 -18.82 -82.92 -4.43
C ARG A 20 -19.84 -84.06 -4.67
N GLY A 21 -19.42 -85.09 -5.42
CA GLY A 21 -20.08 -86.40 -5.58
C GLY A 21 -19.21 -87.35 -6.44
N ILE A 22 -19.16 -88.66 -6.11
CA ILE A 22 -18.27 -89.69 -6.74
C ILE A 22 -18.96 -91.07 -6.73
N SER A 23 -18.93 -91.81 -7.85
CA SER A 23 -18.95 -93.30 -7.87
C SER A 23 -18.60 -93.86 -9.26
N ARG A 24 -18.01 -95.07 -9.30
CA ARG A 24 -17.86 -95.93 -10.50
C ARG A 24 -18.82 -97.13 -10.36
N GLU A 25 -19.17 -97.86 -11.43
CA GLU A 25 -18.58 -99.18 -11.78
C GLU A 25 -19.31 -99.94 -12.92
N CYS A 26 -18.72 -101.09 -13.30
CA CYS A 26 -19.25 -102.21 -14.11
C CYS A 26 -19.37 -102.08 -15.65
N GLU A 27 -19.34 -103.27 -16.29
CA GLU A 27 -19.04 -103.53 -17.71
C GLU A 27 -19.73 -104.85 -18.16
N VAL A 28 -19.59 -105.23 -19.44
CA VAL A 28 -19.79 -106.57 -20.05
C VAL A 28 -21.23 -106.98 -20.40
N SER A 29 -21.54 -107.01 -21.71
CA SER A 29 -21.69 -108.27 -22.50
C SER A 29 -22.03 -107.98 -23.98
N ALA A 30 -21.99 -108.97 -24.86
CA ALA A 30 -22.12 -108.78 -26.32
C ALA A 30 -22.76 -109.97 -27.07
N LYS A 31 -23.45 -109.68 -28.20
CA LYS A 31 -23.28 -110.34 -29.52
C LYS A 31 -24.38 -109.96 -30.55
N GLY A 32 -24.00 -109.99 -31.84
CA GLY A 32 -24.91 -109.98 -33.01
C GLY A 32 -25.27 -108.58 -33.55
N GLY A 33 -25.13 -108.24 -34.85
CA GLY A 33 -24.34 -108.88 -35.91
C GLY A 33 -25.10 -109.20 -37.20
N PHE A 34 -25.05 -108.31 -38.21
CA PHE A 34 -25.11 -108.70 -39.63
C PHE A 34 -24.52 -107.62 -40.55
N LEU A 35 -24.19 -107.99 -41.79
CA LEU A 35 -23.44 -107.17 -42.77
C LEU A 35 -24.34 -106.30 -43.66
N LYS A 36 -23.90 -105.08 -43.97
CA LYS A 36 -24.08 -104.44 -45.29
C LYS A 36 -22.78 -103.77 -45.75
N ARG A 37 -22.60 -103.65 -47.07
CA ARG A 37 -21.31 -103.42 -47.76
C ARG A 37 -21.42 -102.23 -48.73
N THR A 38 -20.27 -101.66 -49.08
CA THR A 38 -20.08 -100.55 -50.06
C THR A 38 -20.52 -99.16 -49.56
N LYS A 39 -19.92 -98.04 -49.99
CA LYS A 39 -18.84 -97.83 -50.99
C LYS A 39 -17.65 -97.08 -50.35
N ARG A 40 -16.42 -97.34 -50.79
CA ARG A 40 -15.33 -96.35 -50.64
C ARG A 40 -15.60 -95.20 -51.61
N LEU A 41 -15.59 -93.96 -51.13
CA LEU A 41 -15.42 -92.79 -52.00
C LEU A 41 -13.93 -92.68 -52.38
N PRO A 42 -13.58 -92.26 -53.60
CA PRO A 42 -12.20 -92.02 -53.98
C PRO A 42 -11.67 -90.80 -53.22
N ARG A 43 -10.52 -90.96 -52.56
CA ARG A 43 -9.84 -89.85 -51.89
C ARG A 43 -9.15 -89.01 -52.96
N ASN A 44 -9.78 -87.89 -53.33
CA ASN A 44 -9.23 -86.96 -54.31
C ASN A 44 -8.18 -86.06 -53.63
N ASP A 45 -7.00 -86.63 -53.34
CA ASP A 45 -5.86 -85.94 -52.72
C ASP A 45 -5.22 -84.96 -53.74
N LYS A 46 -5.98 -83.94 -54.14
CA LYS A 46 -5.44 -82.69 -54.71
C LYS A 46 -4.63 -82.00 -53.62
N GLN A 47 -3.34 -82.32 -53.55
CA GLN A 47 -2.39 -81.54 -52.78
C GLN A 47 -2.37 -80.12 -53.37
N PHE A 48 -2.91 -79.15 -52.63
CA PHE A 48 -2.75 -77.74 -52.93
C PHE A 48 -1.30 -77.36 -52.61
N ALA A 49 -0.43 -77.50 -53.61
CA ALA A 49 0.89 -76.89 -53.55
C ALA A 49 0.70 -75.36 -53.58
N PHE A 50 0.94 -74.71 -52.43
CA PHE A 50 0.94 -73.26 -52.33
C PHE A 50 1.87 -72.66 -53.38
N SER A 51 1.44 -71.57 -54.03
CA SER A 51 2.31 -70.89 -54.98
C SER A 51 3.47 -70.22 -54.22
N ILE A 52 4.68 -70.26 -54.78
CA ILE A 52 5.82 -69.52 -54.22
C ILE A 52 5.49 -68.01 -54.12
N VAL A 53 4.67 -67.49 -55.05
CA VAL A 53 4.15 -66.11 -55.02
C VAL A 53 3.23 -65.86 -53.82
N GLU A 54 2.39 -66.83 -53.47
CA GLU A 54 1.45 -66.73 -52.35
C GLU A 54 2.20 -66.71 -51.00
N ILE A 55 3.23 -67.55 -50.85
CA ILE A 55 4.12 -67.54 -49.68
C ILE A 55 4.86 -66.19 -49.57
N LEU A 56 5.38 -65.66 -50.68
CA LEU A 56 6.04 -64.34 -50.70
C LEU A 56 5.09 -63.19 -50.33
N VAL A 57 3.84 -63.19 -50.84
CA VAL A 57 2.82 -62.20 -50.49
C VAL A 57 2.42 -62.32 -49.01
N CYS A 58 2.23 -63.53 -48.49
CA CYS A 58 1.95 -63.75 -47.07
C CYS A 58 3.08 -63.26 -46.17
N ILE A 59 4.35 -63.51 -46.51
CA ILE A 59 5.51 -62.98 -45.76
C ILE A 59 5.55 -61.45 -45.82
N GLY A 60 5.29 -60.85 -47.00
CA GLY A 60 5.19 -59.41 -47.18
C GLY A 60 4.15 -58.78 -46.25
N VAL A 61 2.90 -59.24 -46.31
CA VAL A 61 1.79 -58.74 -45.47
C VAL A 61 2.03 -59.01 -43.99
N LEU A 62 2.55 -60.19 -43.62
CA LEU A 62 2.86 -60.50 -42.22
C LEU A 62 3.97 -59.58 -41.67
N SER A 63 4.99 -59.28 -42.46
CA SER A 63 6.10 -58.42 -42.03
C SER A 63 5.67 -56.97 -41.76
N THR A 64 4.77 -56.40 -42.58
CA THR A 64 4.26 -55.03 -42.37
C THR A 64 3.36 -54.95 -41.13
N ILE A 65 2.55 -55.98 -40.88
CA ILE A 65 1.73 -56.10 -39.65
C ILE A 65 2.63 -56.22 -38.42
N ILE A 66 3.65 -57.10 -38.43
CA ILE A 66 4.58 -57.27 -37.30
C ILE A 66 5.33 -55.96 -37.02
N PHE A 67 5.81 -55.25 -38.05
CA PHE A 67 6.46 -53.96 -37.88
C PHE A 67 5.54 -52.90 -37.24
N ALA A 68 4.28 -52.81 -37.71
CA ALA A 68 3.29 -51.89 -37.16
C ALA A 68 2.96 -52.19 -35.69
N VAL A 69 2.70 -53.47 -35.35
CA VAL A 69 2.42 -53.91 -33.96
C VAL A 69 3.63 -53.65 -33.05
N THR A 70 4.85 -53.92 -33.53
CA THR A 70 6.08 -53.67 -32.78
C THR A 70 6.28 -52.17 -32.51
N ARG A 71 6.00 -51.31 -33.49
CA ARG A 71 6.04 -49.85 -33.33
C ARG A 71 5.01 -49.35 -32.32
N LEU A 72 3.78 -49.85 -32.38
CA LEU A 72 2.72 -49.51 -31.42
C LEU A 72 3.10 -49.91 -29.99
N PHE A 73 3.74 -51.07 -29.81
CA PHE A 73 4.22 -51.50 -28.49
C PHE A 73 5.28 -50.53 -27.91
N PHE A 74 6.28 -50.12 -28.70
CA PHE A 74 7.28 -49.14 -28.24
C PHE A 74 6.66 -47.78 -27.88
N VAL A 75 5.78 -47.24 -28.72
CA VAL A 75 5.08 -45.97 -28.44
C VAL A 75 4.20 -46.07 -27.20
N SER A 76 3.57 -47.21 -26.95
CA SER A 76 2.78 -47.46 -25.74
C SER A 76 3.64 -47.42 -24.47
N GLN A 77 4.87 -47.96 -24.52
CA GLN A 77 5.80 -47.94 -23.38
C GLN A 77 6.36 -46.53 -23.16
N GLU A 78 6.76 -45.84 -24.22
CA GLU A 78 7.22 -44.43 -24.22
C GLU A 78 6.16 -43.51 -23.59
N THR A 79 4.91 -43.64 -24.02
CA THR A 79 3.77 -42.89 -23.48
C THR A 79 3.53 -43.19 -21.99
N ALA A 80 3.74 -44.43 -21.55
CA ALA A 80 3.58 -44.82 -20.15
C ALA A 80 4.66 -44.20 -19.25
N GLU A 81 5.92 -44.14 -19.67
CA GLU A 81 6.99 -43.48 -18.90
C GLU A 81 6.78 -41.96 -18.83
N ILE A 82 6.47 -41.30 -19.96
CA ILE A 82 6.12 -39.86 -20.00
C ILE A 82 4.93 -39.57 -19.08
N GLY A 83 3.96 -40.48 -19.00
CA GLY A 83 2.82 -40.40 -18.08
C GLY A 83 3.23 -40.43 -16.61
N LYS A 84 4.17 -41.30 -16.22
CA LYS A 84 4.73 -41.35 -14.85
C LYS A 84 5.49 -40.07 -14.51
N GLU A 85 6.36 -39.60 -15.41
CA GLU A 85 7.16 -38.39 -15.20
C GLU A 85 6.25 -37.17 -14.97
N LYS A 86 5.24 -36.97 -15.84
CA LYS A 86 4.25 -35.88 -15.69
C LYS A 86 3.42 -35.99 -14.41
N THR A 87 3.05 -37.21 -14.02
CA THR A 87 2.29 -37.45 -12.77
C THR A 87 3.13 -37.12 -11.54
N LYS A 88 4.42 -37.49 -11.53
CA LYS A 88 5.33 -37.17 -10.43
C LYS A 88 5.67 -35.67 -10.37
N ALA A 89 5.94 -35.03 -11.50
CA ALA A 89 6.17 -33.58 -11.56
C ALA A 89 4.92 -32.78 -11.10
N THR A 90 3.72 -33.26 -11.44
CA THR A 90 2.45 -32.72 -10.93
C THR A 90 2.36 -32.84 -9.41
N ALA A 91 2.67 -34.00 -8.83
CA ALA A 91 2.65 -34.19 -7.38
C ALA A 91 3.68 -33.30 -6.65
N LEU A 92 4.88 -33.14 -7.20
CA LEU A 92 5.93 -32.28 -6.66
C LEU A 92 5.54 -30.79 -6.68
N ASN A 93 4.84 -30.32 -7.72
CA ASN A 93 4.28 -28.96 -7.77
C ASN A 93 3.16 -28.77 -6.73
N LEU A 94 2.27 -29.75 -6.58
CA LEU A 94 1.20 -29.68 -5.59
C LEU A 94 1.74 -29.65 -4.15
N GLU A 95 2.76 -30.46 -3.82
CA GLU A 95 3.46 -30.38 -2.52
C GLU A 95 3.99 -28.96 -2.26
N TYR A 96 4.66 -28.35 -3.25
CA TYR A 96 5.17 -26.98 -3.16
C TYR A 96 4.07 -25.93 -3.00
N LEU A 97 2.95 -26.06 -3.70
CA LEU A 97 1.80 -25.14 -3.54
C LEU A 97 1.16 -25.27 -2.16
N GLU A 98 1.02 -26.48 -1.60
CA GLU A 98 0.49 -26.67 -0.24
C GLU A 98 1.49 -26.20 0.84
N LYS A 99 2.80 -26.45 0.67
CA LYS A 99 3.85 -25.90 1.55
C LYS A 99 3.88 -24.36 1.52
N THR A 100 3.68 -23.75 0.35
CA THR A 100 3.59 -22.28 0.22
C THR A 100 2.37 -21.74 0.99
N LYS A 101 1.23 -22.44 1.03
CA LYS A 101 0.11 -22.06 1.89
C LYS A 101 0.41 -22.17 3.38
N ASN A 102 1.21 -23.15 3.80
CA ASN A 102 1.58 -23.25 5.22
C ASN A 102 2.43 -22.04 5.65
N ILE A 103 3.32 -21.56 4.77
CA ILE A 103 4.06 -20.29 4.97
C ILE A 103 3.08 -19.09 4.96
N GLN A 104 2.18 -19.00 3.98
CA GLN A 104 1.11 -18.00 3.88
C GLN A 104 0.24 -17.89 5.16
N HIS A 105 -0.02 -19.03 5.82
CA HIS A 105 -0.82 -19.11 7.04
C HIS A 105 -0.01 -18.76 8.30
N ALA A 106 1.32 -18.90 8.26
CA ALA A 106 2.21 -18.53 9.36
C ALA A 106 2.47 -17.03 9.38
N ASP A 107 2.89 -16.45 8.25
CA ASP A 107 2.98 -15.00 8.01
C ASP A 107 2.99 -14.70 6.51
N TRP A 108 2.18 -13.72 6.09
CA TRP A 108 2.12 -13.23 4.71
C TRP A 108 3.40 -12.51 4.29
N ASN A 109 4.08 -11.84 5.22
CA ASN A 109 5.27 -11.02 4.92
C ASN A 109 6.50 -11.88 4.57
N LEU A 110 6.49 -13.17 4.94
CA LEU A 110 7.50 -14.13 4.49
C LEU A 110 7.42 -14.42 2.98
N LEU A 111 6.27 -14.21 2.34
CA LEU A 111 6.05 -14.45 0.90
C LEU A 111 6.60 -13.31 0.03
N ASN A 112 7.89 -13.02 0.13
CA ASN A 112 8.55 -12.01 -0.69
C ASN A 112 8.52 -12.37 -2.18
N ASN A 113 8.57 -11.35 -3.04
CA ASN A 113 8.52 -11.54 -4.49
C ASN A 113 9.89 -12.01 -5.01
N GLY A 114 9.94 -13.10 -5.77
CA GLY A 114 11.20 -13.72 -6.20
C GLY A 114 11.09 -15.21 -6.51
N ARG A 115 12.23 -15.89 -6.64
CA ARG A 115 12.33 -17.33 -6.92
C ARG A 115 12.94 -18.09 -5.75
N TYR A 116 12.28 -19.16 -5.31
CA TYR A 116 12.61 -19.86 -4.07
C TYR A 116 12.55 -21.39 -4.18
N ILE A 117 13.30 -22.06 -3.31
CA ILE A 117 13.00 -23.42 -2.83
C ILE A 117 12.40 -23.34 -1.42
N ILE A 118 11.75 -24.42 -0.98
CA ILE A 118 11.16 -24.49 0.36
C ILE A 118 11.97 -25.46 1.22
N ASN A 119 12.73 -24.92 2.17
CA ASN A 119 13.43 -25.73 3.16
C ASN A 119 12.48 -26.08 4.32
N GLU A 120 12.73 -27.23 4.96
CA GLU A 120 11.94 -27.75 6.08
C GLU A 120 12.90 -28.23 7.18
N ASP A 121 13.03 -27.48 8.27
CA ASP A 121 13.89 -27.81 9.41
C ASP A 121 13.15 -27.60 10.73
N GLY A 122 13.31 -28.52 11.69
CA GLY A 122 12.56 -28.54 12.94
C GLY A 122 11.03 -28.62 12.82
N GLY A 123 10.48 -28.81 11.60
CA GLY A 123 9.05 -28.66 11.30
C GLY A 123 8.62 -27.24 10.90
N ILE A 124 9.56 -26.31 10.78
CA ILE A 124 9.35 -24.95 10.27
C ILE A 124 9.69 -24.93 8.77
N LEU A 125 8.82 -24.33 7.96
CA LEU A 125 9.04 -24.12 6.53
C LEU A 125 9.58 -22.72 6.27
N SER A 126 10.60 -22.61 5.41
CA SER A 126 11.19 -21.32 5.03
C SER A 126 11.49 -21.23 3.54
N LEU A 127 11.40 -20.02 2.99
CA LEU A 127 11.78 -19.74 1.61
C LEU A 127 13.29 -19.47 1.52
N VAL A 128 13.97 -20.16 0.61
CA VAL A 128 15.40 -19.98 0.34
C VAL A 128 15.58 -19.59 -1.12
N SER A 129 16.15 -18.40 -1.37
CA SER A 129 16.29 -17.84 -2.72
C SER A 129 17.12 -18.74 -3.63
N THR A 130 16.68 -18.93 -4.88
CA THR A 130 17.36 -19.81 -5.84
C THR A 130 17.31 -19.26 -7.27
N THR A 131 18.30 -19.61 -8.08
CA THR A 131 18.30 -19.35 -9.53
C THR A 131 17.81 -20.58 -10.32
N SER A 132 18.24 -21.78 -9.91
CA SER A 132 18.01 -23.05 -10.60
C SER A 132 16.86 -23.90 -10.04
N GLY A 133 16.51 -23.75 -8.76
CA GLY A 133 15.69 -24.72 -8.03
C GLY A 133 16.52 -25.81 -7.33
N GLU A 134 15.83 -26.68 -6.60
CA GLU A 134 16.39 -27.88 -5.95
C GLU A 134 16.20 -29.13 -6.80
N LEU A 135 17.06 -30.13 -6.63
CA LEU A 135 16.98 -31.42 -7.30
C LEU A 135 16.35 -32.47 -6.37
N VAL A 136 15.21 -33.04 -6.78
CA VAL A 136 14.52 -34.15 -6.13
C VAL A 136 14.49 -35.34 -7.09
N ASP A 137 15.30 -36.37 -6.81
CA ASP A 137 15.66 -37.43 -7.75
C ASP A 137 16.21 -36.88 -9.09
N ASN A 138 15.42 -36.94 -10.17
CA ASN A 138 15.75 -36.43 -11.50
C ASN A 138 14.92 -35.18 -11.88
N PHE A 139 14.21 -34.58 -10.91
CA PHE A 139 13.30 -33.46 -11.11
C PHE A 139 13.87 -32.20 -10.45
N THR A 140 14.00 -31.12 -11.19
CA THR A 140 14.39 -29.81 -10.65
C THR A 140 13.15 -28.98 -10.39
N ARG A 141 12.95 -28.48 -9.16
CA ARG A 141 11.76 -27.68 -8.79
C ARG A 141 12.07 -26.37 -8.07
N TYR A 142 11.23 -25.36 -8.32
CA TYR A 142 11.23 -24.05 -7.66
C TYR A 142 9.81 -23.47 -7.63
N ILE A 143 9.57 -22.47 -6.78
CA ILE A 143 8.43 -21.56 -6.89
C ILE A 143 8.91 -20.19 -7.38
N ASP A 144 8.11 -19.55 -8.23
CA ASP A 144 8.16 -18.12 -8.48
C ASP A 144 6.99 -17.44 -7.74
N ILE A 145 7.27 -16.36 -7.01
CA ILE A 145 6.29 -15.51 -6.31
C ILE A 145 6.28 -14.15 -7.01
N SER A 146 5.12 -13.71 -7.47
CA SER A 146 4.95 -12.44 -8.21
C SER A 146 3.83 -11.58 -7.60
N PRO A 147 3.95 -10.24 -7.71
CA PRO A 147 2.86 -9.32 -7.35
C PRO A 147 1.63 -9.53 -8.25
N VAL A 148 0.51 -8.97 -7.82
CA VAL A 148 -0.76 -8.92 -8.56
C VAL A 148 -1.22 -7.48 -8.64
N TYR A 149 -1.72 -7.06 -9.80
CA TYR A 149 -2.25 -5.72 -10.01
C TYR A 149 -3.74 -5.79 -10.34
N ARG A 150 -4.51 -4.74 -10.00
CA ARG A 150 -5.93 -4.62 -10.32
C ARG A 150 -6.26 -3.36 -11.12
N ASN A 151 -7.24 -3.46 -12.01
CA ASN A 151 -7.84 -2.29 -12.66
C ASN A 151 -8.85 -1.59 -11.72
N GLN A 152 -9.41 -0.47 -12.16
CA GLN A 152 -10.43 0.30 -11.41
C GLN A 152 -11.74 -0.48 -11.14
N ASN A 153 -12.00 -1.58 -11.85
CA ASN A 153 -13.15 -2.46 -11.60
C ASN A 153 -12.84 -3.60 -10.62
N GLY A 154 -11.59 -3.75 -10.17
CA GLY A 154 -11.11 -4.84 -9.32
C GLY A 154 -10.64 -6.10 -10.06
N ASP A 155 -10.65 -6.14 -11.39
CA ASP A 155 -10.14 -7.28 -12.16
C ASP A 155 -8.61 -7.38 -12.09
N ILE A 156 -8.08 -8.60 -12.02
CA ILE A 156 -6.62 -8.84 -12.05
C ILE A 156 -6.06 -8.55 -13.45
N VAL A 157 -4.99 -7.74 -13.50
CA VAL A 157 -4.22 -7.41 -14.71
C VAL A 157 -2.73 -7.71 -14.51
N ASP A 158 -2.00 -8.03 -15.57
CA ASP A 158 -0.61 -8.51 -15.46
C ASP A 158 0.44 -7.40 -15.20
N SER A 159 0.12 -6.11 -15.38
CA SER A 159 1.07 -5.00 -15.07
C SER A 159 0.48 -3.59 -14.95
N SER A 160 -0.63 -3.26 -15.62
CA SER A 160 -1.11 -1.87 -15.77
C SER A 160 -2.25 -1.50 -14.81
N GLY A 161 -2.03 -1.61 -13.50
CA GLY A 161 -3.04 -1.35 -12.48
C GLY A 161 -2.44 -1.11 -11.10
N THR A 162 -3.30 -0.83 -10.11
CA THR A 162 -2.89 -0.63 -8.71
C THR A 162 -2.39 -1.95 -8.12
N LEU A 163 -1.32 -1.90 -7.31
CA LEU A 163 -0.75 -3.08 -6.66
C LEU A 163 -1.69 -3.64 -5.58
N ASP A 164 -2.02 -4.93 -5.66
CA ASP A 164 -2.80 -5.64 -4.64
C ASP A 164 -1.87 -6.26 -3.58
N LEU A 165 -1.69 -5.54 -2.46
CA LEU A 165 -0.89 -5.96 -1.30
C LEU A 165 -1.44 -7.21 -0.57
N SER A 166 -2.68 -7.59 -0.89
CA SER A 166 -3.41 -8.71 -0.29
C SER A 166 -3.49 -9.95 -1.17
N THR A 167 -2.99 -9.90 -2.42
CA THR A 167 -2.96 -11.05 -3.36
C THR A 167 -1.58 -11.25 -3.99
N LYS A 168 -1.11 -12.51 -4.05
CA LYS A 168 0.15 -12.90 -4.70
C LYS A 168 -0.08 -14.05 -5.68
N LYS A 169 0.68 -14.05 -6.79
CA LYS A 169 0.66 -15.08 -7.83
C LYS A 169 1.83 -16.04 -7.58
N ILE A 170 1.52 -17.27 -7.19
CA ILE A 170 2.52 -18.33 -6.98
C ILE A 170 2.54 -19.21 -8.22
N ALA A 171 3.72 -19.55 -8.72
CA ALA A 171 3.92 -20.51 -9.82
C ALA A 171 4.96 -21.56 -9.43
N ALA A 172 4.51 -22.76 -9.08
CA ALA A 172 5.37 -23.91 -8.86
C ALA A 172 5.77 -24.50 -10.22
N THR A 173 7.06 -24.62 -10.48
CA THR A 173 7.60 -25.22 -11.71
C THR A 173 8.48 -26.41 -11.39
N CYS A 174 8.26 -27.51 -12.10
CA CYS A 174 9.03 -28.73 -12.00
C CYS A 174 9.45 -29.18 -13.41
N SER A 175 10.76 -29.29 -13.64
CA SER A 175 11.37 -29.77 -14.88
C SER A 175 12.14 -31.07 -14.64
N TRP A 176 12.42 -31.83 -15.69
CA TRP A 176 13.17 -33.08 -15.56
C TRP A 176 14.02 -33.39 -16.80
N THR A 177 15.15 -34.05 -16.58
CA THR A 177 16.12 -34.48 -17.60
C THR A 177 16.01 -35.98 -17.85
N GLY A 178 14.83 -36.41 -18.31
CA GLY A 178 14.53 -37.79 -18.68
C GLY A 178 14.85 -38.12 -20.13
N LEU A 179 14.25 -39.21 -20.63
CA LEU A 179 14.34 -39.61 -22.05
C LEU A 179 13.62 -38.59 -22.97
N HIS A 180 12.64 -37.87 -22.41
CA HIS A 180 11.99 -36.71 -23.03
C HIS A 180 12.03 -35.51 -22.06
N PRO A 181 13.09 -34.68 -22.09
CA PRO A 181 13.22 -33.54 -21.21
C PRO A 181 12.03 -32.58 -21.35
N SER A 182 11.44 -32.18 -20.23
CA SER A 182 10.24 -31.35 -20.21
C SER A 182 10.08 -30.60 -18.89
N GLN A 183 9.04 -29.75 -18.83
CA GLN A 183 8.67 -29.04 -17.61
C GLN A 183 7.15 -28.87 -17.51
N ILE A 184 6.66 -28.74 -16.28
CA ILE A 184 5.28 -28.37 -15.97
C ILE A 184 5.25 -27.28 -14.91
N THR A 185 4.51 -26.22 -15.19
CA THR A 185 4.25 -25.12 -14.26
C THR A 185 2.78 -25.17 -13.84
N GLN A 186 2.53 -25.01 -12.55
CA GLN A 186 1.19 -24.85 -11.99
C GLN A 186 1.13 -23.53 -11.22
N SER A 187 0.22 -22.65 -11.60
CA SER A 187 0.02 -21.36 -10.94
C SER A 187 -1.25 -21.34 -10.09
N LYS A 188 -1.18 -20.58 -8.99
CA LYS A 188 -2.30 -20.31 -8.09
C LYS A 188 -2.17 -18.91 -7.51
N TYR A 189 -3.28 -18.18 -7.47
CA TYR A 189 -3.39 -16.97 -6.66
C TYR A 189 -3.64 -17.35 -5.20
N LEU A 190 -2.89 -16.73 -4.30
CA LEU A 190 -3.16 -16.74 -2.86
C LEU A 190 -3.58 -15.34 -2.45
N THR A 191 -4.57 -15.26 -1.56
CA THR A 191 -4.92 -14.04 -0.82
C THR A 191 -4.38 -14.15 0.62
N ARG A 192 -4.40 -13.08 1.40
CA ARG A 192 -4.05 -13.15 2.83
C ARG A 192 -4.96 -14.14 3.59
N TYR A 193 -4.38 -14.85 4.56
CA TYR A 193 -5.13 -15.78 5.42
C TYR A 193 -6.04 -15.01 6.38
N TYR A 194 -7.22 -15.55 6.69
CA TYR A 194 -8.31 -14.88 7.44
C TYR A 194 -8.63 -13.45 6.94
N ASP A 195 -8.61 -13.27 5.61
CA ASP A 195 -8.98 -12.01 4.93
C ASP A 195 -8.37 -10.77 5.59
N ASN A 196 -7.10 -10.88 6.00
CA ASN A 196 -6.33 -9.86 6.73
C ASN A 196 -5.91 -8.68 5.83
N LEU A 197 -6.88 -8.01 5.20
CA LEU A 197 -6.75 -6.93 4.22
C LEU A 197 -5.78 -5.83 4.67
N SER A 198 -5.09 -5.21 3.71
CA SER A 198 -4.31 -3.98 3.94
C SER A 198 -5.11 -2.73 3.57
N TRP A 199 -4.98 -1.69 4.38
CA TRP A 199 -5.08 -0.30 3.93
C TRP A 199 -3.69 0.33 4.01
N GLN A 200 -3.35 1.19 3.06
CA GLN A 200 -2.10 1.95 3.00
C GLN A 200 -2.39 3.38 2.56
N GLN A 201 -1.63 4.35 3.08
CA GLN A 201 -1.58 5.74 2.65
C GLN A 201 -0.13 6.07 2.26
N SER A 202 0.10 6.62 1.06
CA SER A 202 1.46 6.99 0.58
C SER A 202 1.49 8.04 -0.55
N THR A 203 0.34 8.58 -0.95
CA THR A 203 0.25 9.64 -1.96
C THR A 203 -0.08 10.98 -1.31
N VAL A 204 0.23 12.08 -1.98
CA VAL A 204 -0.13 13.45 -1.53
C VAL A 204 -1.61 13.51 -1.15
N SER A 205 -2.49 13.01 -2.02
CA SER A 205 -3.95 13.01 -1.81
C SER A 205 -4.43 12.13 -0.65
N ASP A 206 -3.69 11.08 -0.29
CA ASP A 206 -3.99 10.28 0.91
C ASP A 206 -3.82 11.12 2.19
N PHE A 207 -2.76 11.92 2.25
CA PHE A 207 -2.40 12.71 3.42
C PHE A 207 -3.12 14.07 3.49
N GLU A 208 -3.45 14.68 2.35
CA GLU A 208 -4.33 15.86 2.26
C GLU A 208 -5.71 15.61 2.87
N GLY A 209 -6.21 14.36 2.85
CA GLY A 209 -7.45 13.96 3.52
C GLY A 209 -7.35 13.87 5.06
N GLY A 210 -6.20 14.21 5.65
CA GLY A 210 -5.94 14.22 7.09
C GLY A 210 -6.13 15.58 7.76
N GLN A 211 -5.56 15.73 8.95
CA GLN A 211 -5.44 16.98 9.69
C GLN A 211 -3.99 17.10 10.16
N MET A 212 -3.31 18.17 9.75
CA MET A 212 -1.88 18.42 10.04
C MET A 212 -1.72 19.47 11.13
N ASP A 213 -0.64 19.33 11.91
CA ASP A 213 -0.26 20.20 13.02
C ASP A 213 1.27 20.21 13.12
N LEU A 214 1.93 21.32 12.78
CA LEU A 214 3.40 21.49 12.71
C LEU A 214 4.13 20.46 11.79
N VAL A 215 3.43 19.89 10.81
CA VAL A 215 3.97 19.06 9.72
C VAL A 215 3.45 19.54 8.37
N LYS A 216 4.17 19.23 7.30
CA LYS A 216 3.80 19.53 5.91
C LYS A 216 3.90 18.28 5.03
N ILE A 217 3.15 18.28 3.93
CA ILE A 217 3.33 17.32 2.82
C ILE A 217 4.34 17.90 1.84
N THR A 218 5.27 17.08 1.37
CA THR A 218 6.16 17.39 0.24
C THR A 218 5.96 16.38 -0.89
N ASP A 219 6.09 16.84 -2.14
CA ASP A 219 6.11 15.97 -3.34
C ASP A 219 7.52 16.02 -3.95
N PRO A 220 8.40 15.04 -3.67
CA PRO A 220 9.71 14.94 -4.31
C PRO A 220 9.60 14.44 -5.76
N THR A 221 8.54 13.68 -6.10
CA THR A 221 8.32 13.05 -7.41
C THR A 221 6.84 12.70 -7.62
N ILE A 222 6.17 13.52 -8.44
CA ILE A 222 4.78 13.45 -8.90
C ILE A 222 3.98 12.23 -8.38
N ASN A 223 3.15 12.47 -7.36
CA ASN A 223 2.22 11.56 -6.67
C ASN A 223 2.75 10.75 -5.47
N ASN A 224 4.06 10.69 -5.19
CA ASN A 224 4.53 10.16 -3.90
C ASN A 224 4.44 11.29 -2.86
N GLY A 225 3.66 11.09 -1.80
CA GLY A 225 3.61 12.04 -0.70
C GLY A 225 4.65 11.70 0.35
N GLU A 226 5.43 12.68 0.78
CA GLU A 226 6.29 12.57 1.97
C GLU A 226 5.76 13.52 3.06
N ILE A 227 5.85 13.13 4.33
CA ILE A 227 5.51 13.98 5.47
C ILE A 227 6.78 14.30 6.25
N GLU A 228 7.02 15.57 6.50
CA GLU A 228 8.11 16.05 7.35
C GLU A 228 7.65 17.19 8.28
N LEU A 229 8.47 17.52 9.27
CA LEU A 229 8.21 18.61 10.21
C LEU A 229 8.25 19.96 9.49
N LEU A 230 7.42 20.89 9.95
CA LEU A 230 7.49 22.27 9.50
C LEU A 230 8.81 22.92 10.00
N GLY A 231 9.30 23.92 9.26
CA GLY A 231 10.47 24.70 9.65
C GLY A 231 10.22 25.51 10.94
N GLY A 232 11.22 25.58 11.82
CA GLY A 232 11.15 26.29 13.10
C GLY A 232 12.52 26.47 13.76
N CYS A 233 12.69 27.42 14.68
CA CYS A 233 14.03 27.74 15.20
C CYS A 233 14.63 26.69 16.15
N GLN A 234 15.36 25.70 15.61
CA GLN A 234 16.77 25.47 15.97
C GLN A 234 17.56 24.98 14.75
N GLY A 235 18.24 25.88 14.02
CA GLY A 235 19.31 25.64 13.03
C GLY A 235 19.09 24.64 11.86
N GLY A 236 19.13 25.11 10.61
CA GLY A 236 19.42 24.25 9.45
C GLY A 236 18.70 24.45 8.10
N SER A 237 17.65 25.26 7.93
CA SER A 237 16.96 25.40 6.63
C SER A 237 16.44 26.83 6.34
N PRO A 238 16.42 27.30 5.07
CA PRO A 238 15.93 28.63 4.67
C PRO A 238 14.44 28.67 4.29
N GLU A 239 13.64 27.70 4.75
CA GLU A 239 12.29 27.40 4.24
C GLU A 239 11.13 28.24 4.82
N SER A 240 10.02 28.21 4.09
CA SER A 240 8.89 29.13 4.25
C SER A 240 8.09 28.99 5.54
N LEU A 241 7.94 30.12 6.25
CA LEU A 241 7.13 30.22 7.46
C LEU A 241 5.67 30.67 7.21
N ILE A 242 5.25 30.91 5.96
CA ILE A 242 3.87 31.38 5.60
C ILE A 242 3.25 30.57 4.42
N TYR A 243 3.61 29.30 4.30
CA TYR A 243 3.27 28.43 3.15
C TYR A 243 1.81 27.93 3.07
N ASP A 244 0.79 28.78 3.29
CA ASP A 244 -0.63 28.37 3.17
C ASP A 244 -1.58 29.53 2.84
N ASP A 245 -2.59 29.27 1.99
CA ASP A 245 -3.57 30.29 1.55
C ASP A 245 -4.56 30.72 2.65
N GLN A 246 -4.63 29.99 3.77
CA GLN A 246 -5.38 30.35 4.97
C GLN A 246 -4.49 30.69 6.18
N LEU A 247 -3.18 30.83 5.96
CA LEU A 247 -2.18 31.17 6.98
C LEU A 247 -2.05 30.15 8.13
N GLN A 248 -2.42 28.88 7.90
CA GLN A 248 -2.59 27.86 8.95
C GLN A 248 -1.36 27.58 9.82
N ASN A 249 -0.15 27.95 9.38
CA ASN A 249 1.13 27.75 10.08
C ASN A 249 1.29 28.58 11.37
N GLY A 250 0.22 29.16 11.93
CA GLY A 250 0.22 29.97 13.18
C GLY A 250 0.14 31.49 12.97
N TRP A 251 0.04 31.93 11.72
CA TRP A 251 -0.15 33.34 11.36
C TRP A 251 -1.64 33.68 11.37
N ARG A 252 -2.02 34.81 11.99
CA ARG A 252 -3.44 35.15 12.17
C ARG A 252 -3.76 36.56 11.68
N THR A 253 -4.89 36.69 11.01
CA THR A 253 -5.50 37.96 10.56
C THR A 253 -6.71 38.36 11.42
N ASN A 254 -7.14 37.47 12.32
CA ASN A 254 -8.30 37.66 13.18
C ASN A 254 -8.00 37.20 14.61
N CYS A 255 -8.73 37.75 15.59
CA CYS A 255 -8.51 37.49 17.01
C CYS A 255 -9.27 36.26 17.56
N SER A 256 -9.70 35.31 16.73
CA SER A 256 -10.44 34.13 17.21
C SER A 256 -9.49 33.01 17.71
N GLY A 257 -9.99 32.19 18.64
CA GLY A 257 -9.21 31.14 19.30
C GLY A 257 -8.20 31.60 20.36
N LEU A 258 -7.91 32.90 20.44
CA LEU A 258 -6.95 33.50 21.38
C LEU A 258 -7.46 33.49 22.84
N GLY A 259 -6.53 33.39 23.80
CA GLY A 259 -6.80 33.55 25.24
C GLY A 259 -7.24 34.97 25.59
N PHE A 260 -7.86 35.18 26.76
CA PHE A 260 -8.53 36.45 27.10
C PHE A 260 -7.63 37.69 26.94
N TRP A 261 -6.36 37.61 27.32
CA TRP A 261 -5.43 38.74 27.24
C TRP A 261 -4.90 38.97 25.83
N GLU A 262 -4.51 37.92 25.08
CA GLU A 262 -4.16 38.06 23.66
C GLU A 262 -5.36 38.55 22.84
N TRP A 263 -6.56 38.02 23.08
CA TRP A 263 -7.82 38.47 22.46
C TRP A 263 -8.08 39.95 22.73
N LEU A 264 -7.90 40.40 23.98
CA LEU A 264 -8.12 41.79 24.36
C LEU A 264 -7.08 42.72 23.71
N LEU A 265 -5.81 42.34 23.67
CA LEU A 265 -4.75 43.09 22.99
C LEU A 265 -4.95 43.12 21.47
N CYS A 266 -5.27 41.98 20.85
CA CYS A 266 -5.60 41.87 19.43
C CYS A 266 -6.82 42.74 19.08
N LYS A 267 -7.87 42.73 19.91
CA LYS A 267 -9.06 43.60 19.73
C LYS A 267 -8.76 45.08 19.98
N PHE A 268 -7.91 45.42 20.94
CA PHE A 268 -7.49 46.80 21.14
C PHE A 268 -6.67 47.34 19.95
N LEU A 269 -5.76 46.54 19.41
CA LEU A 269 -4.97 46.92 18.22
C LEU A 269 -5.85 46.99 16.96
N THR A 270 -6.66 45.97 16.67
CA THR A 270 -7.54 45.95 15.49
C THR A 270 -8.64 47.02 15.55
N PHE A 271 -9.00 47.55 16.72
CA PHE A 271 -9.90 48.70 16.84
C PHE A 271 -9.34 49.99 16.21
N PHE A 272 -8.01 50.12 16.09
CA PHE A 272 -7.35 51.24 15.41
C PHE A 272 -6.98 50.93 13.95
N SER A 273 -7.32 49.75 13.44
CA SER A 273 -7.21 49.41 12.02
C SER A 273 -8.47 49.83 11.28
N ASN A 274 -8.26 50.54 10.17
CA ASN A 274 -9.29 50.93 9.20
C ASN A 274 -9.11 50.17 7.87
N GLY A 275 -8.79 48.88 7.96
CA GLY A 275 -8.68 47.94 6.84
C GLY A 275 -9.29 46.57 7.17
N VAL A 276 -9.42 45.72 6.16
CA VAL A 276 -9.91 44.34 6.24
C VAL A 276 -8.99 43.44 5.42
N ILE A 277 -8.67 42.26 5.97
CA ILE A 277 -8.05 41.15 5.24
C ILE A 277 -9.13 40.07 5.02
N SER A 278 -9.10 39.41 3.86
CA SER A 278 -9.83 38.17 3.61
C SER A 278 -8.90 37.18 2.92
N THR A 279 -8.50 36.13 3.64
CA THR A 279 -7.56 35.08 3.19
C THR A 279 -8.13 34.20 2.09
N ASN A 280 -9.43 33.93 2.12
CA ASN A 280 -10.08 32.95 1.23
C ASN A 280 -10.69 33.62 -0.02
N SER A 281 -9.93 34.47 -0.73
CA SER A 281 -10.44 35.19 -1.91
C SER A 281 -10.12 34.46 -3.22
N ALA A 282 -11.15 34.01 -3.94
CA ALA A 282 -11.04 33.43 -5.27
C ALA A 282 -11.14 34.47 -6.43
N ASP A 283 -11.17 35.78 -6.12
CA ASP A 283 -11.33 36.83 -7.15
C ASP A 283 -10.14 36.92 -8.12
N PHE A 284 -8.91 36.76 -7.61
CA PHE A 284 -7.66 36.75 -8.37
C PHE A 284 -6.65 35.86 -7.63
N THR A 285 -6.07 34.87 -8.30
CA THR A 285 -5.10 33.92 -7.71
C THR A 285 -3.81 33.85 -8.55
N TYR A 286 -2.71 33.46 -7.93
CA TYR A 286 -1.40 33.26 -8.55
C TYR A 286 -1.11 31.77 -8.78
N ASN A 287 -0.59 31.43 -9.95
CA ASN A 287 -0.08 30.09 -10.29
C ASN A 287 -0.99 28.91 -9.85
N GLU A 288 -2.28 29.01 -10.13
CA GLU A 288 -3.32 27.99 -9.83
C GLU A 288 -3.59 27.72 -8.33
N SER A 289 -3.23 28.65 -7.43
CA SER A 289 -3.69 28.63 -6.03
C SER A 289 -5.22 28.67 -5.92
N SER A 290 -5.76 28.08 -4.83
CA SER A 290 -7.22 28.03 -4.60
C SER A 290 -7.78 29.36 -4.10
N TYR A 291 -7.02 30.08 -3.27
CA TYR A 291 -7.36 31.39 -2.74
C TYR A 291 -6.14 32.31 -2.69
N SER A 292 -6.39 33.62 -2.63
CA SER A 292 -5.37 34.64 -2.31
C SER A 292 -5.84 35.56 -1.19
N MET A 293 -4.89 36.25 -0.56
CA MET A 293 -5.17 37.22 0.49
C MET A 293 -5.62 38.57 -0.11
N LYS A 294 -6.92 38.81 -0.10
CA LYS A 294 -7.51 40.11 -0.45
C LYS A 294 -7.31 41.11 0.69
N ILE A 295 -6.63 42.21 0.43
CA ILE A 295 -6.42 43.31 1.37
C ILE A 295 -7.20 44.53 0.90
N GLN A 296 -8.01 45.09 1.80
CA GLN A 296 -8.86 46.26 1.54
C GLN A 296 -8.64 47.34 2.61
N LEU A 297 -8.14 48.49 2.17
CA LEU A 297 -7.84 49.66 3.01
C LEU A 297 -8.89 50.75 2.77
N TYR A 298 -9.44 51.30 3.85
CA TYR A 298 -10.45 52.39 3.80
C TYR A 298 -9.83 53.73 4.23
N SER A 299 -10.23 54.83 3.60
CA SER A 299 -9.83 56.19 4.00
C SER A 299 -10.65 56.70 5.19
N PRO A 300 -10.16 57.73 5.92
CA PRO A 300 -10.92 58.37 6.99
C PRO A 300 -12.12 59.17 6.43
N SER A 301 -13.07 59.51 7.30
CA SER A 301 -14.23 60.35 6.94
C SER A 301 -13.89 61.84 6.68
N SER A 302 -12.63 62.24 6.83
CA SER A 302 -12.14 63.60 6.58
C SER A 302 -10.61 63.68 6.67
N GLY A 303 -9.97 64.38 5.74
CA GLY A 303 -8.51 64.55 5.70
C GLY A 303 -7.77 63.26 5.32
N SER A 304 -6.47 63.20 5.63
CA SER A 304 -5.64 62.03 5.37
C SER A 304 -5.23 61.30 6.65
N TRP A 305 -5.15 59.97 6.58
CA TRP A 305 -4.76 59.08 7.68
C TRP A 305 -4.07 57.82 7.14
N ARG A 306 -3.16 57.21 7.91
CA ARG A 306 -2.55 55.92 7.52
C ARG A 306 -3.59 54.81 7.74
N SER A 307 -4.13 54.28 6.66
CA SER A 307 -4.91 53.05 6.65
C SER A 307 -3.97 51.85 6.70
N TRP A 308 -4.31 50.83 7.48
CA TRP A 308 -3.45 49.66 7.69
C TRP A 308 -4.24 48.41 8.05
N VAL A 309 -3.70 47.26 7.65
CA VAL A 309 -4.02 45.93 8.17
C VAL A 309 -2.78 45.28 8.78
N LYS A 310 -2.98 44.22 9.56
CA LYS A 310 -1.90 43.50 10.27
C LYS A 310 -2.12 42.00 10.20
N ILE A 311 -1.06 41.28 9.86
CA ILE A 311 -0.91 39.85 10.07
C ILE A 311 -0.04 39.67 11.33
N PHE A 312 -0.47 38.80 12.24
CA PHE A 312 0.17 38.58 13.53
C PHE A 312 0.81 37.20 13.56
N ASN A 313 2.01 37.11 14.13
CA ASN A 313 2.60 35.85 14.59
C ASN A 313 2.17 35.66 16.05
N TYR A 314 1.24 34.74 16.32
CA TYR A 314 0.70 34.51 17.67
C TYR A 314 1.07 33.15 18.26
N ASP A 315 1.17 32.11 17.43
CA ASP A 315 1.40 30.72 17.89
C ASP A 315 2.90 30.39 18.04
N GLU A 316 3.67 31.35 18.55
CA GLU A 316 5.12 31.28 18.82
C GLU A 316 5.99 30.76 17.64
N ILE A 317 5.59 31.01 16.38
CA ILE A 317 6.39 30.65 15.21
C ILE A 317 7.73 31.38 15.29
N CYS A 318 8.79 30.64 15.57
CA CYS A 318 10.08 31.30 15.70
C CYS A 318 10.59 31.77 14.34
N THR A 319 10.90 33.06 14.29
CA THR A 319 11.26 33.88 13.14
C THR A 319 12.60 34.60 13.38
N ILE A 320 13.37 34.15 14.39
CA ILE A 320 14.68 34.72 14.74
C ILE A 320 15.63 34.63 13.54
N GLY A 321 16.09 35.81 13.12
CA GLY A 321 17.03 35.95 12.01
C GLY A 321 16.41 35.86 10.62
N PHE A 322 15.09 36.00 10.47
CA PHE A 322 14.44 36.15 9.16
C PHE A 322 15.17 37.21 8.31
N ARG A 323 15.36 36.97 7.01
CA ARG A 323 16.16 37.84 6.14
C ARG A 323 15.39 38.46 4.99
N ASN A 324 14.39 37.76 4.49
CA ASN A 324 13.64 38.18 3.30
C ASN A 324 12.15 37.87 3.49
N LEU A 325 11.30 38.81 3.09
CA LEU A 325 9.86 38.60 2.90
C LEU A 325 9.59 38.63 1.38
N HIS A 326 9.17 37.49 0.83
CA HIS A 326 8.82 37.31 -0.57
C HIS A 326 7.30 37.13 -0.69
N PHE A 327 6.69 37.64 -1.75
CA PHE A 327 5.30 37.37 -2.11
C PHE A 327 4.99 37.87 -3.52
N TYR A 328 3.92 37.38 -4.12
CA TYR A 328 3.33 37.98 -5.30
C TYR A 328 2.20 38.93 -4.92
N ALA A 329 2.14 40.10 -5.55
CA ALA A 329 1.10 41.11 -5.33
C ALA A 329 0.37 41.45 -6.64
N TYR A 330 -0.96 41.58 -6.59
CA TYR A 330 -1.82 41.94 -7.72
C TYR A 330 -2.62 43.20 -7.43
N ASN A 331 -2.50 44.17 -8.33
CA ASN A 331 -3.28 45.40 -8.32
C ASN A 331 -4.43 45.30 -9.36
N PRO A 332 -5.72 45.33 -8.95
CA PRO A 332 -6.86 45.27 -9.85
C PRO A 332 -7.20 46.62 -10.51
N THR A 333 -6.58 47.74 -10.11
CA THR A 333 -6.87 49.08 -10.66
C THR A 333 -6.08 49.35 -11.95
N PRO A 334 -6.56 50.24 -12.84
CA PRO A 334 -5.82 50.61 -14.06
C PRO A 334 -4.62 51.54 -13.79
N ASP A 335 -4.57 52.16 -12.61
CA ASP A 335 -3.49 53.02 -12.16
C ASP A 335 -2.55 52.25 -11.21
N GLU A 336 -1.28 52.66 -11.17
CA GLU A 336 -0.25 52.09 -10.31
C GLU A 336 -0.47 52.43 -8.82
N ILE A 337 -0.21 51.49 -7.91
CA ILE A 337 -0.38 51.70 -6.47
C ILE A 337 0.94 51.54 -5.72
N GLU A 338 1.30 52.55 -4.93
CA GLU A 338 2.30 52.44 -3.87
C GLU A 338 1.64 52.02 -2.55
N ILE A 339 2.25 51.10 -1.80
CA ILE A 339 1.85 50.72 -0.42
C ILE A 339 3.10 50.50 0.44
N ASP A 340 2.97 50.69 1.76
CA ASP A 340 4.05 50.49 2.72
C ASP A 340 3.89 49.17 3.47
N VAL A 341 4.90 48.31 3.39
CA VAL A 341 5.00 47.04 4.11
C VAL A 341 5.90 47.23 5.33
N THR A 342 5.39 46.98 6.53
CA THR A 342 6.17 47.15 7.78
C THR A 342 6.36 45.82 8.49
N ALA A 343 7.62 45.40 8.65
CA ALA A 343 7.98 44.28 9.52
C ALA A 343 8.25 44.79 10.95
N VAL A 344 7.76 44.07 11.97
CA VAL A 344 7.94 44.44 13.38
C VAL A 344 8.57 43.30 14.18
N TYR A 345 9.78 43.54 14.70
CA TYR A 345 10.65 42.56 15.35
C TYR A 345 11.41 43.20 16.54
N GLY A 346 10.69 43.82 17.46
CA GLY A 346 11.24 44.77 18.46
C GLY A 346 11.74 46.10 17.89
N GLN A 347 11.96 46.19 16.57
CA GLN A 347 12.07 47.43 15.78
C GLN A 347 11.03 47.41 14.66
N TRP A 348 10.79 48.56 14.01
CA TRP A 348 9.84 48.70 12.91
C TRP A 348 10.62 49.09 11.65
N ASP A 349 10.58 48.26 10.61
CA ASP A 349 11.21 48.55 9.30
C ASP A 349 10.12 48.63 8.22
N GLU A 350 9.94 49.83 7.66
CA GLU A 350 8.90 50.20 6.70
C GLU A 350 9.48 50.32 5.30
N ARG A 351 9.00 49.51 4.36
CA ARG A 351 9.42 49.48 2.96
C ARG A 351 8.24 49.81 2.05
N THR A 352 8.30 50.94 1.35
CA THR A 352 7.35 51.27 0.29
C THR A 352 7.62 50.39 -0.93
N ILE A 353 6.57 49.77 -1.46
CA ILE A 353 6.58 48.97 -2.69
C ILE A 353 5.58 49.53 -3.70
N THR A 354 5.84 49.28 -4.98
CA THR A 354 5.02 49.72 -6.11
C THR A 354 4.43 48.49 -6.81
N ILE A 355 3.11 48.46 -7.01
CA ILE A 355 2.41 47.35 -7.67
C ILE A 355 1.78 47.86 -8.98
N PRO A 356 2.42 47.58 -10.14
CA PRO A 356 1.90 47.90 -11.46
C PRO A 356 0.47 47.39 -11.73
N PRO A 357 -0.32 48.09 -12.56
CA PRO A 357 -1.72 47.80 -12.78
C PRO A 357 -1.97 46.49 -13.54
N VAL A 358 -2.97 45.72 -13.08
CA VAL A 358 -3.55 44.53 -13.75
C VAL A 358 -2.53 43.40 -14.01
N THR A 359 -1.44 43.33 -13.25
CA THR A 359 -0.44 42.25 -13.31
C THR A 359 -0.07 41.74 -11.92
N TRP A 360 0.26 40.45 -11.83
CA TRP A 360 1.01 39.93 -10.69
C TRP A 360 2.44 40.49 -10.75
N THR A 361 2.94 40.89 -9.60
CA THR A 361 4.25 41.52 -9.40
C THR A 361 4.98 40.78 -8.29
N GLU A 362 6.19 40.31 -8.56
CA GLU A 362 7.04 39.69 -7.55
C GLU A 362 7.62 40.76 -6.63
N ILE A 363 7.40 40.60 -5.33
CA ILE A 363 7.93 41.47 -4.29
C ILE A 363 8.89 40.64 -3.43
N SER A 364 10.09 41.18 -3.21
CA SER A 364 11.13 40.56 -2.39
C SER A 364 11.77 41.65 -1.55
N LEU A 365 11.67 41.55 -0.23
CA LEU A 365 12.06 42.59 0.72
C LEU A 365 13.20 42.09 1.61
N ASP A 366 14.42 42.54 1.30
CA ASP A 366 15.61 42.20 2.08
C ASP A 366 15.71 43.03 3.36
N TYR A 367 15.73 42.34 4.49
CA TYR A 367 15.95 42.84 5.85
C TYR A 367 17.39 42.57 6.33
N GLU A 368 18.32 42.18 5.44
CA GLU A 368 19.70 41.79 5.77
C GLU A 368 20.53 42.84 6.55
N GLN A 369 20.14 44.12 6.56
CA GLN A 369 20.89 45.18 7.24
C GLN A 369 20.60 45.32 8.75
N ILE A 370 19.80 44.42 9.34
CA ILE A 370 19.61 44.34 10.79
C ILE A 370 20.94 43.93 11.46
N GLY A 371 21.37 44.71 12.45
CA GLY A 371 22.66 44.57 13.14
C GLY A 371 22.81 43.31 13.99
N GLU A 372 24.03 43.08 14.51
CA GLU A 372 24.49 41.79 15.06
C GLU A 372 23.73 41.26 16.30
N ASP A 373 22.89 42.07 16.95
CA ASP A 373 22.13 41.74 18.18
C ASP A 373 20.79 41.03 17.88
N TYR A 374 20.83 39.78 17.39
CA TYR A 374 19.63 38.99 17.01
C TYR A 374 19.07 38.12 18.17
N GLU A 375 18.03 38.59 18.87
CA GLU A 375 17.18 37.75 19.76
C GLU A 375 15.66 37.87 19.49
N ASN A 376 15.21 38.83 18.67
CA ASN A 376 13.77 39.09 18.49
C ASN A 376 13.13 38.24 17.38
N ASN A 377 11.92 37.74 17.65
CA ASN A 377 11.00 37.22 16.62
C ASN A 377 10.38 38.36 15.80
N LEU A 378 9.95 38.05 14.58
CA LEU A 378 9.00 38.85 13.81
C LEU A 378 7.61 38.68 14.44
N GLU A 379 7.17 39.71 15.17
CA GLU A 379 5.87 39.80 15.83
C GLU A 379 4.73 39.93 14.82
N ALA A 380 4.99 40.64 13.71
CA ALA A 380 3.96 41.00 12.76
C ALA A 380 4.48 41.57 11.43
N ILE A 381 3.59 41.48 10.42
CA ILE A 381 3.68 42.19 9.15
C ILE A 381 2.47 43.11 9.04
N TYR A 382 2.69 44.37 8.67
CA TYR A 382 1.65 45.35 8.38
C TYR A 382 1.67 45.68 6.88
N PHE A 383 0.48 45.85 6.29
CA PHE A 383 0.33 46.49 4.99
C PHE A 383 -0.45 47.79 5.20
N SER A 384 0.08 48.91 4.73
CA SER A 384 -0.49 50.23 5.01
C SER A 384 -0.32 51.23 3.88
N LYS A 385 -1.08 52.32 3.93
CA LYS A 385 -0.95 53.48 3.03
C LYS A 385 -1.56 54.72 3.68
N ILE A 386 -0.95 55.89 3.46
CA ILE A 386 -1.63 57.17 3.77
C ILE A 386 -2.70 57.42 2.70
N MET A 387 -3.96 57.35 3.10
CA MET A 387 -5.12 57.61 2.24
C MET A 387 -5.74 58.95 2.59
N ASP A 388 -6.12 59.73 1.57
CA ASP A 388 -6.98 60.91 1.71
C ASP A 388 -8.45 60.56 1.54
N HIS A 389 -9.34 61.34 2.13
CA HIS A 389 -10.80 61.19 2.03
C HIS A 389 -11.35 61.21 0.59
N SER A 390 -10.59 61.75 -0.39
CA SER A 390 -10.97 61.73 -1.81
C SER A 390 -10.90 60.37 -2.48
N ASP A 391 -10.12 59.41 -1.94
CA ASP A 391 -10.07 58.01 -2.38
C ASP A 391 -10.78 57.13 -1.32
N PRO A 392 -11.97 56.57 -1.59
CA PRO A 392 -12.74 55.88 -0.56
C PRO A 392 -12.16 54.52 -0.15
N THR A 393 -11.44 53.81 -1.04
CA THR A 393 -11.06 52.41 -0.81
C THR A 393 -9.96 51.94 -1.78
N LEU A 394 -8.85 51.44 -1.24
CA LEU A 394 -7.83 50.73 -1.99
C LEU A 394 -7.99 49.20 -1.79
N ILE A 395 -7.91 48.43 -2.87
CA ILE A 395 -7.95 46.95 -2.84
C ILE A 395 -6.76 46.42 -3.63
N PHE A 396 -6.07 45.43 -3.06
CA PHE A 396 -5.06 44.63 -3.75
C PHE A 396 -5.07 43.20 -3.20
N TYR A 397 -4.37 42.29 -3.87
CA TYR A 397 -4.29 40.88 -3.49
C TYR A 397 -2.83 40.49 -3.28
N VAL A 398 -2.58 39.58 -2.34
CA VAL A 398 -1.26 39.02 -2.05
C VAL A 398 -1.39 37.49 -2.04
N ASP A 399 -0.43 36.80 -2.64
CA ASP A 399 -0.45 35.35 -2.85
C ASP A 399 0.98 34.78 -2.79
N ALA A 400 1.09 33.48 -2.50
CA ALA A 400 2.34 32.75 -2.27
C ALA A 400 3.34 33.56 -1.41
N MET A 401 2.90 33.98 -0.22
CA MET A 401 3.73 34.71 0.74
C MET A 401 4.73 33.77 1.42
N ASP A 402 5.96 34.23 1.54
CA ASP A 402 7.09 33.46 2.03
C ASP A 402 8.02 34.31 2.91
N LEU A 403 8.51 33.73 4.00
CA LEU A 403 9.55 34.30 4.84
C LEU A 403 10.76 33.38 4.76
N THR A 404 11.85 33.86 4.15
CA THR A 404 13.06 33.07 3.91
C THR A 404 14.29 33.66 4.59
N GLY A 405 15.28 32.78 4.77
CA GLY A 405 16.43 33.04 5.62
C GLY A 405 16.09 32.99 7.11
N GLY A 406 17.06 32.63 7.94
CA GLY A 406 16.85 32.37 9.36
C GLY A 406 18.09 31.76 10.00
N VAL A 407 18.01 31.51 11.31
CA VAL A 407 18.93 30.59 12.02
C VAL A 407 18.14 29.39 12.56
N GLY A 408 17.13 28.96 11.80
CA GLY A 408 16.16 27.93 12.16
C GLY A 408 16.29 26.63 11.36
N GLY A 409 15.78 25.54 11.94
CA GLY A 409 15.75 24.17 11.42
C GLY A 409 14.29 23.71 11.41
N PHE A 410 13.92 22.77 12.28
CA PHE A 410 12.57 22.19 12.38
C PHE A 410 11.93 22.35 13.77
N PHE A 411 10.61 22.23 13.86
CA PHE A 411 9.92 22.02 15.14
C PHE A 411 10.36 20.73 15.83
N THR A 412 10.23 20.64 17.16
CA THR A 412 10.66 19.46 17.94
C THR A 412 9.61 18.35 18.01
N GLU A 413 8.34 18.65 17.77
CA GLU A 413 7.25 17.69 17.62
C GLU A 413 6.19 18.26 16.67
N GLY A 414 5.61 17.41 15.83
CA GLY A 414 4.50 17.72 14.92
C GLY A 414 3.70 16.46 14.60
N THR A 415 2.44 16.60 14.25
CA THR A 415 1.50 15.47 14.16
C THR A 415 0.56 15.52 12.95
N LEU A 416 0.27 14.34 12.39
CA LEU A 416 -0.70 14.13 11.32
C LEU A 416 -1.77 13.16 11.81
N ILE A 417 -3.04 13.57 11.80
CA ILE A 417 -4.19 12.68 12.02
C ILE A 417 -4.71 12.24 10.65
N SER A 418 -4.81 10.94 10.42
CA SER A 418 -5.20 10.37 9.11
C SER A 418 -6.62 10.73 8.68
N SER A 419 -6.93 10.46 7.41
CA SER A 419 -8.31 10.30 6.95
C SER A 419 -9.01 9.12 7.68
N VAL A 420 -10.34 8.99 7.55
CA VAL A 420 -11.11 7.90 8.18
C VAL A 420 -11.22 6.71 7.23
N LEU A 421 -10.67 5.57 7.62
CA LEU A 421 -10.95 4.28 6.98
C LEU A 421 -12.30 3.74 7.49
N ASP A 422 -13.18 3.33 6.58
CA ASP A 422 -14.43 2.59 6.86
C ASP A 422 -14.31 1.16 6.28
N THR A 423 -14.31 0.15 7.15
CA THR A 423 -14.22 -1.26 6.72
C THR A 423 -15.57 -1.90 6.36
N ASN A 424 -16.63 -1.08 6.25
CA ASN A 424 -18.05 -1.42 5.98
C ASN A 424 -18.75 -2.27 7.05
N GLN A 425 -18.01 -3.12 7.77
CA GLN A 425 -18.43 -3.87 8.95
C GLN A 425 -17.37 -3.73 10.06
N SER A 426 -17.70 -4.11 11.30
CA SER A 426 -16.73 -4.10 12.40
C SER A 426 -15.63 -5.13 12.16
N SER A 427 -14.38 -4.67 12.08
CA SER A 427 -13.19 -5.49 11.83
C SER A 427 -12.30 -5.58 13.07
N ALA A 428 -11.46 -6.61 13.14
CA ALA A 428 -10.33 -6.66 14.04
C ALA A 428 -9.08 -6.11 13.33
N PHE A 429 -8.57 -4.97 13.79
CA PHE A 429 -7.30 -4.40 13.33
C PHE A 429 -6.14 -5.13 14.02
N ASN A 430 -5.19 -5.61 13.24
CA ASN A 430 -4.22 -6.62 13.68
C ASN A 430 -2.82 -6.02 13.94
N ARG A 431 -2.27 -5.31 12.95
CA ARG A 431 -0.88 -4.85 12.94
C ARG A 431 -0.75 -3.59 12.07
N ILE A 432 0.07 -2.64 12.50
CA ILE A 432 0.51 -1.52 11.66
C ILE A 432 1.96 -1.74 11.19
N SER A 433 2.35 -1.07 10.12
CA SER A 433 3.75 -0.93 9.65
C SER A 433 3.86 0.38 8.88
N PHE A 434 5.07 0.92 8.74
CA PHE A 434 5.30 2.19 8.05
C PHE A 434 6.70 2.21 7.45
N SER A 435 6.91 3.00 6.40
CA SER A 435 8.26 3.30 5.92
C SER A 435 8.55 4.80 5.96
N GLY A 436 9.81 5.13 6.20
CA GLY A 436 10.28 6.49 6.45
C GLY A 436 11.78 6.53 6.73
N GLN A 437 12.34 7.73 6.72
CA GLN A 437 13.74 8.01 7.03
C GLN A 437 13.86 8.74 8.36
N THR A 438 14.46 8.08 9.35
CA THR A 438 14.89 8.69 10.62
C THR A 438 16.36 9.07 10.56
N PHE A 439 16.69 10.24 11.08
CA PHE A 439 18.04 10.76 11.23
C PHE A 439 18.47 10.61 12.71
N PRO A 440 19.74 10.85 13.07
CA PRO A 440 20.12 11.00 14.47
C PRO A 440 19.22 12.03 15.16
N ASN A 441 18.85 11.76 16.42
CA ASN A 441 17.98 12.60 17.24
C ASN A 441 16.52 12.78 16.74
N THR A 442 16.06 12.06 15.71
CA THR A 442 14.66 12.09 15.27
C THR A 442 13.91 10.78 15.52
N LEU A 443 12.57 10.85 15.56
CA LEU A 443 11.67 9.72 15.78
C LEU A 443 10.42 9.85 14.91
N ILE A 444 9.94 8.72 14.37
CA ILE A 444 8.59 8.56 13.85
C ILE A 444 7.87 7.59 14.80
N GLY A 445 6.66 7.94 15.24
CA GLY A 445 5.83 7.07 16.06
C GLY A 445 4.34 7.30 15.79
N PHE A 446 3.50 6.33 16.17
CA PHE A 446 2.06 6.36 15.89
C PHE A 446 1.22 6.04 17.12
N GLN A 447 -0.02 6.51 17.13
CA GLN A 447 -1.11 6.00 17.94
C GLN A 447 -2.28 5.62 17.01
N THR A 448 -3.09 4.65 17.41
CA THR A 448 -4.26 4.21 16.64
C THR A 448 -5.56 4.50 17.38
N ALA A 449 -6.60 4.89 16.65
CA ALA A 449 -7.93 5.15 17.18
C ALA A 449 -8.97 4.39 16.36
N ILE A 450 -9.82 3.62 17.03
CA ILE A 450 -10.80 2.72 16.42
C ILE A 450 -12.18 2.99 17.03
N SER A 451 -13.21 3.00 16.19
CA SER A 451 -14.57 3.44 16.55
C SER A 451 -15.63 2.64 15.79
N GLU A 452 -16.84 2.55 16.33
CA GLU A 452 -18.03 2.02 15.64
C GLU A 452 -18.87 3.11 14.95
N ASN A 453 -18.55 4.40 15.18
CA ASN A 453 -19.16 5.54 14.47
C ASN A 453 -18.09 6.34 13.70
N ALA A 454 -18.46 6.85 12.53
CA ALA A 454 -17.59 7.69 11.70
C ALA A 454 -17.16 9.01 12.39
N ASP A 455 -18.01 9.56 13.26
CA ASP A 455 -17.72 10.81 13.98
C ASP A 455 -16.94 10.61 15.30
N GLY A 456 -16.64 9.35 15.66
CA GLY A 456 -15.98 8.99 16.92
C GLY A 456 -16.93 8.58 18.06
N PRO A 457 -16.52 8.71 19.34
CA PRO A 457 -15.31 9.38 19.82
C PRO A 457 -14.02 8.70 19.36
N TRP A 458 -13.01 9.53 19.09
CA TRP A 458 -11.66 9.08 18.69
C TRP A 458 -10.75 9.08 19.91
N LEU A 459 -10.45 7.89 20.45
CA LEU A 459 -9.47 7.68 21.51
C LEU A 459 -8.21 7.08 20.89
N TYR A 460 -7.10 7.80 20.98
CA TYR A 460 -5.81 7.39 20.41
C TYR A 460 -5.04 6.60 21.46
N HIS A 461 -4.60 5.40 21.11
CA HIS A 461 -3.88 4.49 21.98
C HIS A 461 -2.53 4.10 21.37
N GLY A 462 -1.48 4.11 22.19
CA GLY A 462 -0.21 3.47 21.88
C GLY A 462 -0.19 1.96 22.18
N PRO A 463 0.97 1.29 22.02
CA PRO A 463 1.14 -0.14 22.28
C PRO A 463 0.89 -0.55 23.74
N ALA A 464 1.07 0.35 24.73
CA ALA A 464 0.69 0.07 26.12
C ALA A 464 -0.81 0.28 26.40
N GLY A 465 -1.56 0.83 25.44
CA GLY A 465 -3.00 1.09 25.53
C GLY A 465 -3.34 2.44 26.16
N THR A 466 -2.38 3.36 26.28
CA THR A 466 -2.57 4.69 26.87
C THR A 466 -2.59 5.78 25.80
N ASP A 467 -3.08 6.96 26.17
CA ASP A 467 -3.18 8.18 25.38
C ASP A 467 -1.96 9.12 25.56
N LEU A 468 -0.92 8.67 26.25
CA LEU A 468 0.28 9.45 26.54
C LEU A 468 1.15 9.65 25.28
N SER A 469 1.72 10.84 25.10
CA SER A 469 2.48 11.21 23.88
C SER A 469 3.85 10.53 23.74
N ASP A 470 4.25 9.69 24.69
CA ASP A 470 5.39 8.77 24.64
C ASP A 470 4.99 7.29 24.45
N ASP A 471 3.71 6.93 24.63
CA ASP A 471 3.16 5.63 24.26
C ASP A 471 2.87 5.62 22.74
N LEU A 472 3.91 5.27 21.98
CA LEU A 472 3.92 5.29 20.52
C LEU A 472 4.31 3.91 19.95
N TYR A 473 3.65 3.51 18.87
CA TYR A 473 4.14 2.42 18.02
C TYR A 473 5.30 2.95 17.17
N THR A 474 6.48 2.35 17.26
CA THR A 474 7.71 2.82 16.61
C THR A 474 8.44 1.74 15.80
N ASP A 475 7.92 0.51 15.77
CA ASP A 475 8.45 -0.58 14.95
C ASP A 475 7.92 -0.45 13.50
N SER A 476 8.81 -0.09 12.57
CA SER A 476 8.51 0.08 11.15
C SER A 476 8.32 -1.23 10.40
N GLU A 477 9.06 -2.29 10.76
CA GLU A 477 8.82 -3.64 10.24
C GLU A 477 7.43 -4.14 10.67
N GLY A 478 6.96 -3.72 11.84
CA GLY A 478 5.54 -3.51 12.16
C GLY A 478 5.08 -4.04 13.51
N GLN A 479 4.16 -3.31 14.15
CA GLN A 479 3.74 -3.53 15.53
C GLN A 479 2.28 -3.98 15.65
N GLY A 480 2.01 -4.95 16.52
CA GLY A 480 0.65 -5.42 16.81
C GLY A 480 -0.15 -4.37 17.56
N ILE A 481 -1.42 -4.15 17.19
CA ILE A 481 -2.28 -3.13 17.81
C ILE A 481 -2.74 -3.60 19.20
N TYR A 482 -2.86 -2.66 20.15
CA TYR A 482 -3.29 -2.93 21.51
C TYR A 482 -4.68 -3.61 21.56
N LEU A 483 -4.69 -4.86 22.03
CA LEU A 483 -5.86 -5.77 22.02
C LEU A 483 -7.08 -5.31 22.84
N GLY A 484 -6.95 -4.26 23.66
CA GLY A 484 -8.08 -3.65 24.37
C GLY A 484 -8.85 -2.62 23.54
N ALA A 485 -8.32 -2.19 22.38
CA ALA A 485 -8.88 -1.14 21.55
C ALA A 485 -8.82 -1.46 20.04
N ASN A 486 -8.69 -2.74 19.66
CA ASN A 486 -8.40 -3.14 18.27
C ASN A 486 -9.61 -3.59 17.42
N ILE A 487 -10.85 -3.40 17.89
CA ILE A 487 -12.08 -3.86 17.20
C ILE A 487 -13.03 -2.68 16.96
N GLY A 488 -13.50 -2.54 15.71
CA GLY A 488 -14.52 -1.58 15.31
C GLY A 488 -14.64 -1.45 13.79
N ARG A 489 -15.61 -0.68 13.28
CA ARG A 489 -15.79 -0.44 11.84
C ARG A 489 -14.89 0.65 11.25
N TYR A 490 -14.49 1.63 12.06
CA TYR A 490 -13.78 2.82 11.60
C TYR A 490 -12.40 2.93 12.25
N PHE A 491 -11.41 3.37 11.49
CA PHE A 491 -10.02 3.50 11.93
C PHE A 491 -9.43 4.86 11.53
N ARG A 492 -8.64 5.44 12.44
CA ARG A 492 -7.68 6.51 12.17
C ARG A 492 -6.35 6.20 12.85
N TYR A 493 -5.26 6.78 12.34
CA TYR A 493 -4.01 6.90 13.09
C TYR A 493 -3.71 8.36 13.41
N LYS A 494 -2.91 8.58 14.45
CA LYS A 494 -2.19 9.84 14.68
C LYS A 494 -0.69 9.55 14.59
N ALA A 495 -0.03 10.08 13.57
CA ALA A 495 1.41 10.06 13.44
C ALA A 495 2.03 11.20 14.26
N PHE A 496 3.20 10.94 14.81
CA PHE A 496 4.04 11.87 15.54
C PHE A 496 5.41 11.84 14.90
N LEU A 497 5.84 12.97 14.35
CA LEU A 497 7.21 13.23 13.95
C LEU A 497 7.87 14.02 15.08
N LYS A 498 9.06 13.63 15.53
CA LYS A 498 9.78 14.33 16.61
C LYS A 498 11.25 14.52 16.26
N SER A 499 11.83 15.61 16.76
CA SER A 499 13.24 15.99 16.64
C SER A 499 13.72 16.54 17.98
N ILE A 500 14.75 15.94 18.59
CA ILE A 500 15.22 16.32 19.92
C ILE A 500 16.04 17.62 19.88
N ASP A 501 16.70 17.90 18.75
CA ASP A 501 17.61 19.05 18.56
C ASP A 501 17.15 20.06 17.50
N GLY A 502 16.03 19.79 16.82
CA GLY A 502 15.51 20.61 15.72
C GLY A 502 16.39 20.65 14.46
N GLN A 503 17.56 19.99 14.44
CA GLN A 503 18.53 20.10 13.34
C GLN A 503 18.14 19.25 12.13
N ASN A 504 17.34 18.20 12.34
CA ASN A 504 16.90 17.25 11.33
C ASN A 504 15.40 16.99 11.49
N THR A 505 14.68 16.82 10.39
CA THR A 505 13.33 16.25 10.39
C THR A 505 13.39 14.75 10.09
N PRO A 506 12.61 13.88 10.74
CA PRO A 506 12.27 12.59 10.16
C PRO A 506 11.34 12.78 8.95
N ILE A 507 11.35 11.81 8.03
CA ILE A 507 10.46 11.81 6.85
C ILE A 507 9.63 10.53 6.87
N LEU A 508 8.31 10.64 6.73
CA LEU A 508 7.38 9.51 6.63
C LEU A 508 6.92 9.36 5.16
N TYR A 509 7.08 8.16 4.60
CA TYR A 509 6.75 7.84 3.19
C TYR A 509 5.42 7.09 3.05
N ASP A 510 5.17 6.10 3.91
CA ASP A 510 3.89 5.38 3.94
C ASP A 510 3.49 4.94 5.34
N PHE A 511 2.18 4.86 5.54
CA PHE A 511 1.58 4.14 6.66
C PHE A 511 0.70 3.01 6.14
N SER A 512 0.78 1.84 6.76
CA SER A 512 0.00 0.65 6.43
C SER A 512 -0.63 0.01 7.68
N VAL A 513 -1.87 -0.45 7.57
CA VAL A 513 -2.56 -1.27 8.61
C VAL A 513 -3.19 -2.51 8.01
N ASN A 514 -3.12 -3.62 8.74
CA ASN A 514 -3.72 -4.90 8.41
C ASN A 514 -4.94 -5.16 9.31
N TYR A 515 -6.07 -5.61 8.73
CA TYR A 515 -7.32 -5.86 9.45
C TYR A 515 -8.09 -7.07 8.90
N SER A 516 -8.81 -7.78 9.76
CA SER A 516 -9.70 -8.90 9.41
C SER A 516 -11.17 -8.51 9.64
N PRO A 517 -12.01 -8.50 8.59
CA PRO A 517 -13.46 -8.27 8.70
C PRO A 517 -14.26 -9.40 9.39
#